data_AF-A0A951Z975-F1
#
_entry.id   AF-A0A951Z975-F1
#
_cell.length_a   1.000
_cell.length_b   1.000
_cell.length_c   1.000
_cell.angle_alpha   90.00
_cell.angle_beta   90.00
_cell.angle_gamma   90.00
#
_symmetry.space_group_name_H-M   'P 1'
#
loop_
_entity.id
_entity.type
_entity.pdbx_description
1 polymer ?
#
loop_
_entity_poly.entity_id
_entity_poly.type
_entity_poly.pdbx_seq_one_letter_code
_entity_poly.pdbx_strand_id
1 'polypeptide(L)'
;MDEEIHAGDFDAWLRGMIASLRGDEGTEVPCGSCVGCCVSSYHIPLRPEDRAALARIPASALVDAPGLPAGHAMMGYGPDGHCPMFDGTGCTIYPHRPQTCRDYDCRIFAAAGIMAGGPEKRVINERVEAWRFRYADADACRRHAAIRATAAFIRDRWQAFPGLCAPTAPTGIAVLALKSHQVFLDPAHEELADEERARAILQANRDFGRPVADDLPGGAGGPQSSPCETSPSASLGSNQVDLGGIT
;
A
#
# COMPACT_ATOMS: atom_id res chain seq x y z
N MET A 1 27.80 -10.51 -1.16
CA MET A 1 27.18 -11.76 -0.69
C MET A 1 25.86 -11.33 -0.11
N ASP A 2 24.78 -11.48 -0.87
CA ASP A 2 23.44 -11.19 -0.36
C ASP A 2 23.01 -12.35 0.52
N GLU A 3 23.07 -12.14 1.82
CA GLU A 3 22.53 -13.06 2.81
C GLU A 3 21.01 -13.05 2.67
N GLU A 4 20.43 -14.20 2.29
CA GLU A 4 18.98 -14.34 2.18
C GLU A 4 18.32 -14.05 3.53
N ILE A 5 17.25 -13.25 3.51
CA ILE A 5 16.56 -12.82 4.73
C ILE A 5 15.16 -13.42 4.74
N HIS A 6 14.83 -14.10 5.84
CA HIS A 6 13.51 -14.70 6.01
C HIS A 6 12.42 -13.63 6.10
N ALA A 7 11.53 -13.59 5.10
CA ALA A 7 10.38 -12.70 5.07
C ALA A 7 9.22 -13.16 5.98
N GLY A 8 9.29 -14.41 6.45
CA GLY A 8 8.26 -15.07 7.27
C GLY A 8 7.47 -16.12 6.50
N ASP A 9 6.43 -16.65 7.14
CA ASP A 9 5.40 -17.45 6.46
C ASP A 9 4.55 -16.54 5.57
N PHE A 10 4.35 -16.94 4.32
CA PHE A 10 3.70 -16.10 3.31
C PHE A 10 2.25 -15.77 3.66
N ASP A 11 1.46 -16.75 4.09
CA ASP A 11 0.03 -16.53 4.34
C ASP A 11 -0.21 -15.77 5.65
N ALA A 12 0.59 -16.06 6.68
CA ALA A 12 0.56 -15.27 7.91
C ALA A 12 0.91 -13.80 7.63
N TRP A 13 1.97 -13.56 6.84
CA TRP A 13 2.34 -12.22 6.40
C TRP A 13 1.23 -11.57 5.57
N LEU A 14 0.68 -12.26 4.57
CA LEU A 14 -0.34 -11.73 3.68
C LEU A 14 -1.61 -11.32 4.46
N ARG A 15 -2.05 -12.16 5.41
CA ARG A 15 -3.19 -11.82 6.29
C ARG A 15 -2.90 -10.56 7.11
N GLY A 16 -1.73 -10.47 7.74
CA GLY A 16 -1.33 -9.29 8.51
C GLY A 16 -1.24 -8.03 7.65
N MET A 17 -0.67 -8.14 6.45
CA MET A 17 -0.59 -7.03 5.49
C MET A 17 -1.97 -6.57 5.03
N ILE A 18 -2.89 -7.49 4.76
CA ILE A 18 -4.28 -7.18 4.40
C ILE A 18 -5.01 -6.46 5.55
N ALA A 19 -4.85 -6.92 6.79
CA ALA A 19 -5.42 -6.26 7.96
C ALA A 19 -4.86 -4.83 8.13
N SER A 20 -3.55 -4.65 7.95
CA SER A 20 -2.93 -3.32 8.00
C SER A 20 -3.46 -2.39 6.90
N LEU A 21 -3.64 -2.90 5.68
CA LEU A 21 -4.24 -2.13 4.57
C LEU A 21 -5.72 -1.77 4.79
N ARG A 22 -6.40 -2.43 5.73
CA ARG A 22 -7.77 -2.09 6.17
C ARG A 22 -7.78 -1.08 7.33
N GLY A 23 -6.62 -0.79 7.92
CA GLY A 23 -6.46 0.17 8.99
C GLY A 23 -6.54 -0.43 10.41
N ASP A 24 -6.46 -1.74 10.55
CA ASP A 24 -6.57 -2.42 11.85
C ASP A 24 -5.32 -2.14 12.72
N GLU A 25 -4.13 -2.50 12.22
CA GLU A 25 -2.85 -2.32 12.92
C GLU A 25 -1.72 -1.99 11.94
N GLY A 26 -0.60 -1.46 12.46
CA GLY A 26 0.61 -1.27 11.66
C GLY A 26 1.28 -2.60 11.30
N THR A 27 2.29 -2.55 10.45
CA THR A 27 3.10 -3.73 10.10
C THR A 27 4.32 -3.85 11.00
N GLU A 28 4.71 -5.08 11.34
CA GLU A 28 6.00 -5.37 11.94
C GLU A 28 6.93 -5.99 10.89
N VAL A 29 7.93 -5.21 10.49
CA VAL A 29 8.94 -5.64 9.53
C VAL A 29 10.22 -5.96 10.30
N PRO A 30 10.83 -7.15 10.10
CA PRO A 30 12.10 -7.51 10.74
C PRO A 30 13.27 -6.78 10.03
N CYS A 31 13.24 -5.45 10.04
CA CYS A 31 14.22 -4.59 9.38
C CYS A 31 15.62 -4.75 9.96
N GLY A 32 15.75 -5.11 11.25
CA GLY A 32 17.03 -5.11 11.95
C GLY A 32 17.66 -3.72 11.91
N SER A 33 18.92 -3.62 11.46
CA SER A 33 19.64 -2.36 11.24
C SER A 33 19.34 -1.69 9.89
N CYS A 34 18.37 -2.18 9.11
CA CYS A 34 18.05 -1.61 7.80
C CYS A 34 17.54 -0.16 7.92
N VAL A 35 18.20 0.75 7.21
CA VAL A 35 17.82 2.17 7.10
C VAL A 35 17.18 2.51 5.76
N GLY A 36 16.75 1.51 4.98
CA GLY A 36 16.28 1.68 3.60
C GLY A 36 15.24 2.79 3.44
N CYS A 37 14.16 2.78 4.22
CA CYS A 37 13.13 3.83 4.16
C CYS A 37 13.65 5.21 4.60
N CYS A 38 14.68 5.27 5.44
CA CYS A 38 15.27 6.52 5.93
C CYS A 38 16.16 7.20 4.88
N VAL A 39 16.71 6.45 3.91
CA VAL A 39 17.65 7.00 2.91
C VAL A 39 17.08 7.04 1.49
N SER A 40 15.76 6.90 1.36
CA SER A 40 15.09 6.67 0.07
C SER A 40 14.21 7.82 -0.39
N SER A 41 14.42 9.06 0.02
CA SER A 41 13.70 10.24 -0.49
C SER A 41 12.17 10.07 -0.53
N TYR A 42 11.58 9.48 0.52
CA TYR A 42 10.13 9.34 0.59
C TYR A 42 9.49 10.63 1.10
N HIS A 43 8.43 11.06 0.43
CA HIS A 43 7.45 11.96 1.02
C HIS A 43 6.55 11.16 1.95
N ILE A 44 6.39 11.62 3.18
CA ILE A 44 5.64 10.90 4.22
C ILE A 44 4.38 11.69 4.57
N PRO A 45 3.20 11.26 4.10
CA PRO A 45 1.93 11.77 4.58
C PRO A 45 1.82 11.62 6.10
N LEU A 46 1.40 12.70 6.76
CA LEU A 46 1.15 12.77 8.20
C LEU A 46 -0.33 13.06 8.41
N ARG A 47 -0.96 12.28 9.28
CA ARG A 47 -2.35 12.47 9.68
C ARG A 47 -2.44 13.43 10.88
N PRO A 48 -3.56 14.12 11.09
CA PRO A 48 -3.79 14.90 12.31
C PRO A 48 -3.60 14.09 13.61
N GLU A 49 -3.85 12.78 13.55
CA GLU A 49 -3.73 11.84 14.67
C GLU A 49 -2.27 11.49 15.00
N ASP A 50 -1.31 11.77 14.10
CA ASP A 50 0.12 11.53 14.30
C ASP A 50 0.77 12.53 15.28
N ARG A 51 0.05 12.90 16.36
CA ARG A 51 0.42 13.97 17.31
C ARG A 51 1.82 13.79 17.89
N ALA A 52 2.20 12.56 18.21
CA ALA A 52 3.51 12.26 18.76
C ALA A 52 4.64 12.45 17.74
N ALA A 53 4.39 12.14 16.46
CA ALA A 53 5.33 12.37 15.37
C ALA A 53 5.44 13.88 15.07
N LEU A 54 4.30 14.55 14.91
CA LEU A 54 4.20 15.97 14.62
C LEU A 54 4.91 16.85 15.66
N ALA A 55 4.87 16.47 16.94
CA ALA A 55 5.58 17.19 18.00
C ALA A 55 7.12 17.07 17.93
N ARG A 56 7.66 16.15 17.12
CA ARG A 56 9.10 15.86 17.00
C ARG A 56 9.68 16.19 15.64
N ILE A 57 8.85 16.18 14.60
CA ILE A 57 9.26 16.51 13.24
C ILE A 57 9.53 18.03 13.18
N PRO A 58 10.70 18.47 12.69
CA PRO A 58 10.97 19.90 12.52
C PRO A 58 9.94 20.54 11.59
N ALA A 59 9.38 21.70 11.96
CA ALA A 59 8.41 22.40 11.12
C ALA A 59 8.96 22.73 9.72
N SER A 60 10.27 22.97 9.61
CA SER A 60 10.96 23.23 8.34
C SER A 60 11.03 22.00 7.41
N ALA A 61 10.76 20.80 7.91
CA ALA A 61 10.70 19.57 7.13
C ALA A 61 9.30 19.29 6.57
N LEU A 62 8.29 20.05 7.00
CA LEU A 62 6.94 19.95 6.49
C LEU A 62 6.83 20.77 5.21
N VAL A 63 6.27 20.16 4.18
CA VAL A 63 6.05 20.76 2.86
C VAL A 63 4.56 20.86 2.58
N ASP A 64 4.19 21.75 1.66
CA ASP A 64 2.82 21.85 1.19
C ASP A 64 2.37 20.52 0.58
N ALA A 65 1.14 20.13 0.91
CA ALA A 65 0.55 18.88 0.46
C ALA A 65 -0.79 19.14 -0.25
N PRO A 66 -0.78 19.76 -1.45
CA PRO A 66 -2.00 20.01 -2.20
C PRO A 66 -2.77 18.71 -2.43
N GLY A 67 -4.07 18.73 -2.13
CA GLY A 67 -4.95 17.57 -2.33
C GLY A 67 -5.01 16.58 -1.18
N LEU A 68 -4.27 16.78 -0.07
CA LEU A 68 -4.53 16.03 1.16
C LEU A 68 -5.76 16.59 1.91
N PRO A 69 -6.48 15.76 2.67
CA PRO A 69 -7.60 16.23 3.49
C PRO A 69 -7.15 17.28 4.52
N ALA A 70 -8.08 18.12 4.94
CA ALA A 70 -7.79 19.17 5.93
C ALA A 70 -7.07 18.61 7.18
N GLY A 71 -6.08 19.35 7.66
CA GLY A 71 -5.26 18.98 8.83
C GLY A 71 -4.17 17.93 8.58
N HIS A 72 -4.12 17.33 7.39
CA HIS A 72 -2.99 16.50 7.01
C HIS A 72 -1.79 17.36 6.64
N ALA A 73 -0.60 16.82 6.85
CA ALA A 73 0.66 17.42 6.43
C ALA A 73 1.47 16.41 5.61
N MET A 74 2.53 16.89 4.96
CA MET A 74 3.50 16.04 4.30
C MET A 74 4.89 16.38 4.80
N MET A 75 5.64 15.36 5.22
CA MET A 75 7.05 15.50 5.49
C MET A 75 7.84 15.21 4.22
N GLY A 76 8.70 16.15 3.82
CA GLY A 76 9.64 15.98 2.71
C GLY A 76 10.89 15.22 3.13
N TYR A 77 11.92 15.27 2.28
CA TYR A 77 13.26 14.76 2.56
C TYR A 77 14.30 15.89 2.46
N GLY A 78 15.45 15.68 3.08
CA GLY A 78 16.57 16.62 3.06
C GLY A 78 17.25 16.73 1.68
N PRO A 79 18.17 17.69 1.50
CA PRO A 79 18.87 17.89 0.23
C PRO A 79 19.69 16.67 -0.25
N ASP A 80 20.08 15.79 0.67
CA ASP A 80 20.78 14.53 0.42
C ASP A 80 19.84 13.35 0.11
N GLY A 81 18.53 13.59 0.07
CA GLY A 81 17.52 12.55 -0.12
C GLY A 81 17.16 11.77 1.14
N HIS A 82 17.68 12.15 2.31
CA HIS A 82 17.40 11.45 3.55
C HIS A 82 16.14 11.95 4.24
N CYS A 83 15.51 11.06 5.01
CA CYS A 83 14.46 11.40 5.94
C CYS A 83 15.00 12.41 6.97
N PRO A 84 14.29 13.50 7.28
CA PRO A 84 14.72 14.49 8.29
C PRO A 84 14.91 13.91 9.69
N MET A 85 14.33 12.73 9.94
CA MET A 85 14.44 12.02 11.22
C MET A 85 15.57 11.00 11.25
N PHE A 86 16.42 10.92 10.21
CA PHE A 86 17.58 10.04 10.14
C PHE A 86 18.82 10.73 10.71
N ASP A 87 19.49 10.10 11.69
CA ASP A 87 20.70 10.63 12.32
C ASP A 87 22.02 10.02 11.77
N GLY A 88 21.94 9.26 10.68
CA GLY A 88 23.05 8.49 10.14
C GLY A 88 23.08 7.03 10.61
N THR A 89 22.39 6.69 11.70
CA THR A 89 22.32 5.32 12.23
C THR A 89 20.90 4.75 12.23
N GLY A 90 19.89 5.60 12.41
CA GLY A 90 18.50 5.16 12.43
C GLY A 90 17.49 6.30 12.54
N CYS A 91 16.23 5.92 12.72
CA CYS A 91 15.15 6.88 12.89
C CYS A 91 15.10 7.37 14.34
N THR A 92 15.35 8.66 14.54
CA THR A 92 15.35 9.32 15.86
C THR A 92 13.97 9.34 16.54
N ILE A 93 12.90 9.14 15.77
CA ILE A 93 11.52 9.07 16.28
C ILE A 93 10.91 7.69 16.12
N TYR A 94 11.70 6.63 15.97
CA TYR A 94 11.17 5.30 15.64
C TYR A 94 9.96 4.85 16.49
N PRO A 95 9.95 5.00 17.84
CA PRO A 95 8.79 4.64 18.66
C PRO A 95 7.55 5.53 18.42
N HIS A 96 7.76 6.75 17.93
CA HIS A 96 6.76 7.79 17.68
C HIS A 96 6.51 8.03 16.19
N ARG A 97 6.98 7.12 15.33
CA ARG A 97 6.83 7.24 13.87
C ARG A 97 5.35 7.41 13.49
N PRO A 98 5.05 8.21 12.45
CA PRO A 98 3.68 8.42 11.99
C PRO A 98 3.10 7.11 11.46
N GLN A 99 1.77 7.04 11.38
CA GLN A 99 1.07 5.83 10.97
C GLN A 99 1.53 5.34 9.59
N THR A 100 1.77 6.24 8.63
CA THR A 100 2.34 5.89 7.31
C THR A 100 3.64 5.10 7.40
N CYS A 101 4.53 5.43 8.35
CA CYS A 101 5.77 4.67 8.56
C CYS A 101 5.55 3.34 9.29
N ARG A 102 4.44 3.19 10.04
CA ARG A 102 4.06 1.93 10.68
C ARG A 102 3.44 0.97 9.67
N ASP A 103 2.65 1.50 8.74
CA ASP A 103 1.98 0.74 7.70
C ASP A 103 2.93 0.30 6.57
N TYR A 104 4.14 0.87 6.52
CA TYR A 104 5.11 0.60 5.47
C TYR A 104 5.82 -0.75 5.68
N ASP A 105 5.55 -1.70 4.79
CA ASP A 105 6.24 -2.98 4.70
C ASP A 105 6.85 -3.19 3.30
N CYS A 106 8.18 -3.12 3.18
CA CYS A 106 8.85 -3.29 1.89
C CYS A 106 8.73 -4.72 1.32
N ARG A 107 8.29 -5.72 2.10
CA ARG A 107 8.04 -7.07 1.61
C ARG A 107 6.92 -7.12 0.56
N ILE A 108 6.05 -6.10 0.48
CA ILE A 108 5.03 -6.02 -0.59
C ILE A 108 5.65 -6.05 -1.99
N PHE A 109 6.85 -5.47 -2.15
CA PHE A 109 7.56 -5.44 -3.42
C PHE A 109 8.10 -6.83 -3.78
N ALA A 110 8.65 -7.55 -2.80
CA ALA A 110 9.11 -8.92 -2.96
C ALA A 110 7.94 -9.88 -3.28
N ALA A 111 6.79 -9.67 -2.63
CA ALA A 111 5.56 -10.42 -2.88
C ALA A 111 5.00 -10.15 -4.28
N ALA A 112 5.01 -8.89 -4.72
CA ALA A 112 4.59 -8.48 -6.06
C ALA A 112 5.61 -8.82 -7.17
N GLY A 113 6.85 -9.17 -6.80
CA GLY A 113 7.92 -9.44 -7.77
C GLY A 113 8.38 -8.18 -8.52
N ILE A 114 8.34 -7.02 -7.87
CA ILE A 114 8.75 -5.72 -8.43
C ILE A 114 9.73 -5.01 -7.50
N MET A 115 10.47 -4.02 -8.01
CA MET A 115 11.34 -3.16 -7.21
C MET A 115 10.57 -1.96 -6.64
N ALA A 116 11.09 -1.35 -5.57
CA ALA A 116 10.45 -0.22 -4.89
C ALA A 116 10.54 1.10 -5.68
N GLY A 117 11.45 1.19 -6.65
CA GLY A 117 11.67 2.38 -7.47
C GLY A 117 13.05 2.39 -8.12
N GLY A 118 13.51 3.59 -8.48
CA GLY A 118 14.77 3.81 -9.19
C GLY A 118 16.01 3.75 -8.28
N PRO A 119 17.14 4.32 -8.73
CA PRO A 119 18.40 4.33 -7.98
C PRO A 119 18.30 4.94 -6.58
N GLU A 120 17.37 5.86 -6.36
CA GLU A 120 17.09 6.48 -5.06
C GLU A 120 16.52 5.48 -4.04
N LYS A 121 16.00 4.34 -4.49
CA LYS A 121 15.50 3.26 -3.63
C LYS A 121 16.49 2.09 -3.50
N ARG A 122 17.75 2.25 -3.91
CA ARG A 122 18.74 1.15 -3.98
C ARG A 122 18.78 0.29 -2.72
N VAL A 123 18.87 0.90 -1.54
CA VAL A 123 18.95 0.15 -0.26
C VAL A 123 17.67 -0.66 0.03
N ILE A 124 16.50 -0.15 -0.40
CA ILE A 124 15.25 -0.89 -0.31
C ILE A 124 15.24 -2.02 -1.34
N ASN A 125 15.67 -1.77 -2.57
CA ASN A 125 15.71 -2.78 -3.63
C ASN A 125 16.62 -3.95 -3.25
N GLU A 126 17.82 -3.69 -2.70
CA GLU A 126 18.70 -4.72 -2.15
C GLU A 126 18.00 -5.55 -1.07
N ARG A 127 17.25 -4.89 -0.18
CA ARG A 127 16.46 -5.57 0.86
C ARG A 127 15.32 -6.40 0.25
N VAL A 128 14.65 -5.88 -0.78
CA VAL A 128 13.56 -6.55 -1.49
C VAL A 128 14.06 -7.82 -2.18
N GLU A 129 15.22 -7.74 -2.83
CA GLU A 129 15.88 -8.86 -3.51
C GLU A 129 16.34 -9.95 -2.53
N ALA A 130 16.65 -9.58 -1.29
CA ALA A 130 17.09 -10.53 -0.27
C ALA A 130 15.93 -11.26 0.43
N TRP A 131 14.70 -10.74 0.38
CA TRP A 131 13.54 -11.35 1.06
C TRP A 131 13.18 -12.72 0.48
N ARG A 132 12.97 -13.71 1.37
CA ARG A 132 12.50 -15.06 1.03
C ARG A 132 11.32 -15.46 1.92
N PHE A 133 10.16 -15.66 1.30
CA PHE A 133 8.99 -16.21 1.99
C PHE A 133 9.09 -17.73 2.12
N ARG A 134 8.55 -18.26 3.22
CA ARG A 134 8.26 -19.68 3.39
C ARG A 134 6.81 -19.95 3.04
N TYR A 135 6.55 -21.14 2.52
CA TYR A 135 5.21 -21.58 2.12
C TYR A 135 4.86 -22.83 2.92
N ALA A 136 3.72 -22.80 3.60
CA ALA A 136 3.22 -23.96 4.34
C ALA A 136 2.73 -25.06 3.39
N ASP A 137 2.15 -24.68 2.24
CA ASP A 137 1.54 -25.59 1.29
C ASP A 137 1.58 -25.06 -0.15
N ALA A 138 1.07 -25.85 -1.09
CA ALA A 138 0.96 -25.47 -2.50
C ALA A 138 -0.03 -24.32 -2.74
N ASP A 139 -1.00 -24.11 -1.85
CA ASP A 139 -2.01 -23.05 -1.98
C ASP A 139 -1.38 -21.68 -1.68
N ALA A 140 -0.48 -21.61 -0.69
CA ALA A 140 0.34 -20.44 -0.40
C ALA A 140 1.20 -20.06 -1.61
N CYS A 141 1.81 -21.04 -2.27
CA CYS A 141 2.56 -20.83 -3.51
C CYS A 141 1.65 -20.28 -4.62
N ARG A 142 0.44 -20.82 -4.79
CA ARG A 142 -0.54 -20.33 -5.79
C ARG A 142 -0.98 -18.89 -5.49
N ARG A 143 -1.27 -18.56 -4.23
CA ARG A 143 -1.61 -17.18 -3.81
C ARG A 143 -0.50 -16.19 -4.13
N HIS A 144 0.76 -16.54 -3.84
CA HIS A 144 1.90 -15.69 -4.17
C HIS A 144 2.08 -15.54 -5.70
N ALA A 145 1.95 -16.64 -6.46
CA ALA A 145 1.98 -16.58 -7.92
C ALA A 145 0.89 -15.67 -8.48
N ALA A 146 -0.32 -15.72 -7.92
CA ALA A 146 -1.42 -14.84 -8.31
C ALA A 146 -1.12 -13.36 -8.02
N ILE A 147 -0.52 -13.02 -6.87
CA ILE A 147 -0.08 -11.64 -6.57
C ILE A 147 0.93 -11.15 -7.62
N ARG A 148 1.92 -11.97 -7.99
CA ARG A 148 2.90 -11.63 -9.03
C ARG A 148 2.26 -11.45 -10.40
N ALA A 149 1.35 -12.35 -10.77
CA ALA A 149 0.61 -12.26 -12.03
C ALA A 149 -0.26 -10.99 -12.09
N THR A 150 -0.91 -10.65 -10.98
CA THR A 150 -1.70 -9.42 -10.87
C THR A 150 -0.83 -8.17 -11.00
N ALA A 151 0.32 -8.12 -10.32
CA ALA A 151 1.26 -7.01 -10.43
C ALA A 151 1.81 -6.84 -11.85
N ALA A 152 2.20 -7.95 -12.51
CA ALA A 152 2.64 -7.94 -13.90
C ALA A 152 1.54 -7.44 -14.83
N PHE A 153 0.29 -7.88 -14.64
CA PHE A 153 -0.84 -7.40 -15.42
C PHE A 153 -1.07 -5.90 -15.26
N ILE A 154 -1.08 -5.37 -14.03
CA ILE A 154 -1.26 -3.94 -13.77
C ILE A 154 -0.17 -3.11 -14.48
N ARG A 155 1.08 -3.57 -14.44
CA ARG A 155 2.23 -2.89 -15.07
C ARG A 155 2.19 -2.98 -16.59
N ASP A 156 2.01 -4.18 -17.13
CA ASP A 156 2.23 -4.48 -18.55
C ASP A 156 0.97 -4.23 -19.40
N ARG A 157 -0.21 -4.22 -18.77
CA ARG A 157 -1.52 -4.00 -19.40
C ARG A 157 -2.23 -2.78 -18.85
N TRP A 158 -1.49 -1.76 -18.40
CA TRP A 158 -2.07 -0.56 -17.79
C TRP A 158 -3.09 0.15 -18.71
N GLN A 159 -2.95 0.06 -20.04
CA GLN A 159 -3.92 0.63 -21.00
C GLN A 159 -5.28 -0.08 -21.00
N ALA A 160 -5.37 -1.32 -20.50
CA ALA A 160 -6.62 -2.05 -20.39
C ALA A 160 -7.53 -1.51 -19.27
N PHE A 161 -6.98 -0.69 -18.37
CA PHE A 161 -7.74 -0.11 -17.27
C PHE A 161 -8.65 1.00 -17.78
N PRO A 162 -9.97 0.93 -17.53
CA PRO A 162 -10.92 1.97 -17.93
C PRO A 162 -10.48 3.35 -17.43
N GLY A 163 -10.45 4.34 -18.33
CA GLY A 163 -10.02 5.69 -18.00
C GLY A 163 -8.54 5.81 -17.60
N LEU A 164 -7.72 4.80 -17.88
CA LEU A 164 -6.28 4.75 -17.55
C LEU A 164 -5.98 4.89 -16.05
N CYS A 165 -6.89 4.43 -15.19
CA CYS A 165 -6.79 4.57 -13.74
C CYS A 165 -5.84 3.55 -13.05
N ALA A 166 -4.96 2.87 -13.79
CA ALA A 166 -3.99 1.96 -13.19
C ALA A 166 -2.90 2.75 -12.44
N PRO A 167 -2.49 2.32 -11.23
CA PRO A 167 -1.34 2.92 -10.57
C PRO A 167 -0.06 2.65 -11.37
N THR A 168 0.77 3.68 -11.54
CA THR A 168 2.09 3.57 -12.19
C THR A 168 3.23 3.49 -11.17
N ALA A 169 3.03 4.04 -9.97
CA ALA A 169 4.01 3.98 -8.89
C ALA A 169 4.11 2.55 -8.32
N PRO A 170 5.32 2.02 -8.03
CA PRO A 170 5.50 0.65 -7.55
C PRO A 170 4.67 0.29 -6.33
N THR A 171 4.56 1.19 -5.34
CA THR A 171 3.74 0.96 -4.14
C THR A 171 2.27 0.76 -4.51
N GLY A 172 1.74 1.58 -5.43
CA GLY A 172 0.36 1.47 -5.89
C GLY A 172 0.11 0.16 -6.62
N ILE A 173 1.05 -0.26 -7.48
CA ILE A 173 0.99 -1.55 -8.19
C ILE A 173 0.98 -2.71 -7.20
N ALA A 174 1.93 -2.75 -6.25
CA ALA A 174 2.02 -3.81 -5.26
C ALA A 174 0.76 -3.88 -4.38
N VAL A 175 0.31 -2.75 -3.84
CA VAL A 175 -0.90 -2.71 -2.99
C VAL A 175 -2.13 -3.15 -3.77
N LEU A 176 -2.33 -2.67 -5.00
CA LEU A 176 -3.46 -3.09 -5.82
C LEU A 176 -3.40 -4.60 -6.11
N ALA A 177 -2.22 -5.13 -6.42
CA ALA A 177 -2.03 -6.56 -6.64
C ALA A 177 -2.41 -7.38 -5.39
N LEU A 178 -1.94 -6.99 -4.20
CA LEU A 178 -2.32 -7.63 -2.94
C LEU A 178 -3.84 -7.62 -2.72
N LYS A 179 -4.50 -6.48 -2.97
CA LYS A 179 -5.95 -6.34 -2.76
C LYS A 179 -6.80 -7.14 -3.74
N SER A 180 -6.29 -7.43 -4.93
CA SER A 180 -7.07 -7.98 -6.05
C SER A 180 -6.59 -9.34 -6.56
N HIS A 181 -5.56 -9.94 -5.96
CA HIS A 181 -4.97 -11.20 -6.44
C HIS A 181 -5.93 -12.38 -6.57
N GLN A 182 -7.06 -12.36 -5.85
CA GLN A 182 -8.12 -13.38 -5.98
C GLN A 182 -8.67 -13.46 -7.41
N VAL A 183 -8.62 -12.36 -8.18
CA VAL A 183 -8.99 -12.35 -9.61
C VAL A 183 -8.14 -13.35 -10.40
N PHE A 184 -6.86 -13.52 -10.06
CA PHE A 184 -5.93 -14.44 -10.72
C PHE A 184 -5.90 -15.85 -10.09
N LEU A 185 -6.75 -16.11 -9.09
CA LEU A 185 -6.97 -17.45 -8.54
C LEU A 185 -8.26 -18.08 -9.07
N ASP A 186 -9.16 -17.28 -9.62
CA ASP A 186 -10.43 -17.74 -10.18
C ASP A 186 -10.24 -18.20 -11.64
N PRO A 187 -10.41 -19.50 -11.94
CA PRO A 187 -10.31 -20.01 -13.31
C PRO A 187 -11.27 -19.31 -14.29
N ALA A 188 -12.42 -18.80 -13.80
CA ALA A 188 -13.38 -18.08 -14.64
C ALA A 188 -12.79 -16.78 -15.22
N HIS A 189 -11.73 -16.25 -14.61
CA HIS A 189 -11.07 -15.03 -15.07
C HIS A 189 -9.91 -15.28 -16.04
N GLU A 190 -9.45 -16.52 -16.23
CA GLU A 190 -8.31 -16.87 -17.08
C GLU A 190 -8.56 -16.59 -18.58
N GLU A 191 -9.81 -16.69 -19.02
CA GLU A 191 -10.22 -16.48 -20.41
C GLU A 191 -10.77 -15.08 -20.69
N LEU A 192 -10.94 -14.25 -19.65
CA LEU A 192 -11.44 -12.87 -19.81
C LEU A 192 -10.50 -12.02 -20.67
N ALA A 193 -11.10 -11.14 -21.47
CA ALA A 193 -10.34 -10.11 -22.16
C ALA A 193 -9.63 -9.18 -21.15
N ASP A 194 -8.49 -8.59 -21.55
CA ASP A 194 -7.69 -7.72 -20.67
C ASP A 194 -8.54 -6.60 -20.02
N GLU A 195 -9.45 -5.97 -20.76
CA GLU A 195 -10.33 -4.93 -20.21
C GLU A 195 -11.28 -5.45 -19.13
N GLU A 196 -11.84 -6.65 -19.31
CA GLU A 196 -12.75 -7.27 -18.34
C GLU A 196 -12.00 -7.68 -17.08
N ARG A 197 -10.79 -8.22 -17.25
CA ARG A 197 -9.90 -8.54 -16.13
C ARG A 197 -9.48 -7.27 -15.38
N ALA A 198 -9.19 -6.17 -16.07
CA ALA A 198 -8.90 -4.89 -15.46
C ALA A 198 -10.11 -4.34 -14.67
N ARG A 199 -11.33 -4.48 -15.20
CA ARG A 199 -12.57 -4.14 -14.45
C ARG A 199 -12.71 -5.00 -13.20
N ALA A 200 -12.45 -6.30 -13.28
CA ALA A 200 -12.50 -7.20 -12.13
C ALA A 200 -11.48 -6.82 -11.04
N ILE A 201 -10.26 -6.42 -11.41
CA ILE A 201 -9.24 -5.91 -10.48
C ILE A 201 -9.74 -4.65 -9.76
N LEU A 202 -10.29 -3.69 -10.50
CA LEU A 202 -10.82 -2.45 -9.92
C LEU A 202 -12.02 -2.72 -9.01
N GLN A 203 -12.87 -3.67 -9.37
CA GLN A 203 -14.01 -4.10 -8.56
C GLN A 203 -13.54 -4.75 -7.25
N ALA A 204 -12.59 -5.70 -7.33
CA ALA A 204 -12.02 -6.34 -6.15
C ALA A 204 -11.37 -5.32 -5.20
N ASN A 205 -10.69 -4.29 -5.72
CA ASN A 205 -10.15 -3.21 -4.91
C ASN A 205 -11.24 -2.35 -4.22
N ARG A 206 -12.38 -2.14 -4.88
CA ARG A 206 -13.53 -1.44 -4.27
C ARG A 206 -14.15 -2.28 -3.15
N ASP A 207 -14.30 -3.57 -3.39
CA ASP A 207 -14.88 -4.50 -2.41
C ASP A 207 -13.94 -4.71 -1.22
N PHE A 208 -12.62 -4.63 -1.41
CA PHE A 208 -11.63 -4.67 -0.34
C PHE A 208 -11.88 -3.62 0.75
N GLY A 209 -12.31 -2.42 0.35
CA GLY A 209 -12.58 -1.29 1.27
C GLY A 209 -13.97 -1.33 1.91
N ARG A 210 -14.84 -2.28 1.53
CA ARG A 210 -16.14 -2.45 2.16
C ARG A 210 -15.98 -3.25 3.46
N PRO A 211 -16.62 -2.84 4.57
CA PRO A 211 -16.75 -3.69 5.74
C PRO A 211 -17.39 -5.02 5.31
N VAL A 212 -16.83 -6.15 5.76
CA VAL A 212 -17.52 -7.43 5.61
C VAL A 212 -18.77 -7.35 6.47
N ALA A 213 -19.94 -7.34 5.83
CA ALA A 213 -21.18 -7.48 6.57
C ALA A 213 -21.23 -8.91 7.11
N ASP A 214 -20.91 -9.09 8.40
CA ASP A 214 -21.57 -10.04 9.30
C ASP A 214 -20.96 -9.97 10.72
N ASP A 215 -21.63 -9.20 11.58
CA ASP A 215 -22.03 -9.56 12.96
C ASP A 215 -22.62 -8.30 13.64
N LEU A 216 -23.82 -7.89 13.21
CA LEU A 216 -24.67 -7.03 14.03
C LEU A 216 -25.60 -7.94 14.84
N PRO A 217 -25.58 -7.90 16.19
CA PRO A 217 -26.55 -8.63 16.99
C PRO A 217 -27.94 -8.04 16.75
N GLY A 218 -28.92 -8.93 16.58
CA GLY A 218 -30.28 -8.61 16.15
C GLY A 218 -30.99 -7.51 16.95
N GLY A 219 -31.74 -6.69 16.22
CA GLY A 219 -32.74 -5.76 16.76
C GLY A 219 -33.97 -5.77 15.85
N ALA A 220 -35.12 -6.13 16.44
CA ALA A 220 -36.38 -6.44 15.78
C ALA A 220 -37.24 -5.21 15.41
N GLY A 221 -38.09 -5.38 14.38
CA GLY A 221 -39.41 -4.73 14.15
C GLY A 221 -39.41 -3.20 13.92
N GLY A 222 -39.79 -2.67 12.76
CA GLY A 222 -41.13 -2.65 12.16
C GLY A 222 -41.42 -1.25 11.58
N PRO A 223 -42.43 -1.04 10.70
CA PRO A 223 -42.29 -0.21 9.49
C PRO A 223 -42.96 1.18 9.54
N GLN A 224 -42.49 2.12 8.70
CA GLN A 224 -43.32 2.88 7.72
C GLN A 224 -42.60 4.04 6.98
N SER A 225 -42.80 4.05 5.65
CA SER A 225 -43.06 5.22 4.75
C SER A 225 -41.94 6.18 4.26
N SER A 226 -41.67 6.07 2.95
CA SER A 226 -41.07 7.04 1.99
C SER A 226 -41.81 8.40 1.89
N PRO A 227 -41.34 9.46 1.16
CA PRO A 227 -40.40 9.42 0.01
C PRO A 227 -39.38 10.57 -0.19
N CYS A 228 -38.40 10.24 -1.04
CA CYS A 228 -37.77 11.06 -2.10
C CYS A 228 -37.29 12.48 -1.76
N GLU A 229 -35.98 12.63 -1.49
CA GLU A 229 -35.23 13.79 -1.98
C GLU A 229 -33.84 13.37 -2.47
N THR A 230 -33.56 13.75 -3.70
CA THR A 230 -32.31 13.58 -4.45
C THR A 230 -31.25 14.55 -3.95
N SER A 231 -30.06 14.05 -3.62
CA SER A 231 -28.82 14.85 -3.58
C SER A 231 -27.60 13.96 -3.85
N PRO A 232 -26.56 14.50 -4.50
CA PRO A 232 -25.57 13.72 -5.21
C PRO A 232 -24.52 13.12 -4.27
N SER A 233 -24.27 11.83 -4.43
CA SER A 233 -23.18 11.11 -3.75
C SER A 233 -21.84 11.58 -4.30
N ALA A 234 -21.00 12.13 -3.42
CA ALA A 234 -19.60 12.39 -3.70
C ALA A 234 -18.86 11.06 -3.88
N SER A 235 -18.49 10.78 -5.13
CA SER A 235 -17.54 9.74 -5.46
C SER A 235 -16.18 10.10 -4.84
N LEU A 236 -15.64 9.21 -4.02
CA LEU A 236 -14.23 9.21 -3.66
C LEU A 236 -13.44 8.89 -4.92
N GLY A 237 -13.11 9.95 -5.66
CA GLY A 237 -12.31 9.92 -6.87
C GLY A 237 -10.87 9.49 -6.55
N SER A 238 -10.39 8.57 -7.37
CA SER A 238 -8.99 8.19 -7.48
C SER A 238 -8.11 9.43 -7.64
N ASN A 239 -7.37 9.82 -6.61
CA ASN A 239 -6.35 10.87 -6.74
C ASN A 239 -5.01 10.22 -7.10
N GLN A 240 -4.80 10.14 -8.41
CA GLN A 240 -3.50 10.04 -9.05
C GLN A 240 -2.78 11.37 -8.79
N VAL A 241 -1.86 11.39 -7.82
CA VAL A 241 -0.92 12.50 -7.68
C VAL A 241 0.25 12.20 -8.61
N ASP A 242 0.22 12.84 -9.77
CA ASP A 242 1.32 12.88 -10.72
C ASP A 242 2.47 13.70 -10.11
N LEU A 243 3.54 13.03 -9.68
CA LEU A 243 4.78 13.65 -9.20
C LEU A 243 5.74 13.95 -10.36
N GLY A 244 5.19 14.37 -11.50
CA GLY A 244 5.94 14.80 -12.66
C GLY A 244 6.25 16.30 -12.60
N GLY A 245 7.47 16.65 -12.18
CA GLY A 245 8.09 17.92 -12.53
C GLY A 245 8.37 18.87 -11.38
N ILE A 246 9.50 18.67 -10.71
CA ILE A 246 10.27 19.77 -10.12
C ILE A 246 11.74 19.50 -10.48
N THR A 247 12.18 20.12 -11.58
CA THR A 247 13.59 20.41 -11.86
C THR A 247 14.04 21.62 -11.06
#